data_AF-A0A6N6VWE9-F1
#
_entry.id   AF-A0A6N6VWE9-F1
#
_cell.length_a   1.000
_cell.length_b   1.000
_cell.length_c   1.000
_cell.angle_alpha   90.00
_cell.angle_beta   90.00
_cell.angle_gamma   90.00
#
_symmetry.space_group_name_H-M   'P 1'
#
loop_
_entity.id
_entity.type
_entity.pdbx_description
1 polymer ?
#
loop_
_entity_poly.entity_id
_entity_poly.type
_entity_poly.pdbx_seq_one_letter_code
_entity_poly.pdbx_strand_id
1 'polypeptide(L)'
;MKFIKILIYINFVLCSSLMAYADTADIYCANKNKETKWLYYNNDILKLNGEWQNLSKKINSEYRLIARYFKLNNKNLNLNEIQQLCVHSFGSDFQYVQASSGIFSTWLPVGIDDRNVLQGFLSLSYYCIRCLKIKTFHKSVNELSQKNNNIFEFIY
;
A
#
# COMPACT_ATOMS: atom_id res chain seq x y z
N MET A 1 -10.82 11.21 47.57
CA MET A 1 -11.21 10.21 46.52
C MET A 1 -11.79 10.82 45.23
N LYS A 2 -12.45 11.99 45.24
CA LYS A 2 -13.00 12.60 44.01
C LYS A 2 -11.93 13.00 42.97
N PHE A 3 -10.77 13.48 43.42
CA PHE A 3 -9.64 13.86 42.54
C PHE A 3 -8.99 12.69 41.77
N ILE A 4 -8.90 11.50 42.39
CA ILE A 4 -8.33 10.32 41.73
C ILE A 4 -9.19 9.88 40.53
N LYS A 5 -10.52 9.98 40.64
CA LYS A 5 -11.44 9.68 39.53
C LYS A 5 -11.25 10.64 38.34
N ILE A 6 -10.95 11.91 38.62
CA ILE A 6 -10.69 12.92 37.58
C ILE A 6 -9.37 12.62 36.85
N LEU A 7 -8.31 12.25 37.57
CA LEU A 7 -7.02 11.88 36.97
C LEU A 7 -7.09 10.63 36.08
N ILE A 8 -7.91 9.64 36.46
CA ILE A 8 -8.17 8.46 35.63
C ILE A 8 -8.92 8.84 34.36
N TYR A 9 -9.90 9.74 34.46
CA TYR A 9 -10.68 10.20 33.31
C TYR A 9 -9.82 11.01 32.32
N ILE A 10 -8.93 11.87 32.81
CA ILE A 10 -8.00 12.65 31.97
C ILE A 10 -7.01 11.72 31.24
N ASN A 11 -6.48 10.70 31.91
CA ASN A 11 -5.61 9.70 31.28
C ASN A 11 -6.35 8.91 30.18
N PHE A 12 -7.61 8.56 30.40
CA PHE A 12 -8.41 7.83 29.42
C PHE A 12 -8.67 8.68 28.16
N VAL A 13 -9.01 9.96 28.31
CA VAL A 13 -9.24 10.88 27.19
C VAL A 13 -7.96 11.10 26.38
N LEU A 14 -6.81 11.33 27.04
CA LEU A 14 -5.52 11.53 26.35
C LEU A 14 -5.01 10.27 25.63
N CYS A 15 -5.33 9.08 26.14
CA CYS A 15 -4.95 7.82 25.49
C CYS A 15 -5.78 7.57 24.23
N SER A 16 -7.05 7.98 24.21
CA SER A 16 -7.94 7.78 23.05
C SER A 16 -7.60 8.64 21.82
N SER A 17 -6.92 9.78 22.01
CA SER A 17 -6.53 10.65 20.89
C SER A 17 -5.30 10.16 20.10
N LEU A 18 -4.59 9.14 20.57
CA LEU A 18 -3.35 8.66 19.95
C LEU A 18 -3.56 7.65 18.81
N MET A 19 -4.78 7.17 18.57
CA MET A 19 -4.99 5.97 17.73
C MET A 19 -5.58 6.22 16.33
N ALA A 20 -5.64 7.47 15.84
CA ALA A 20 -6.21 7.77 14.52
C ALA A 20 -5.25 8.52 13.59
N TYR A 21 -3.96 8.16 13.59
CA TYR A 21 -3.03 8.67 12.60
C TYR A 21 -3.06 7.78 11.36
N ALA A 22 -3.55 8.34 10.25
CA ALA A 22 -3.34 7.77 8.94
C ALA A 22 -1.85 7.84 8.60
N ASP A 23 -1.30 6.77 8.03
CA ASP A 23 0.05 6.80 7.47
C ASP A 23 0.08 7.72 6.25
N THR A 24 1.21 8.36 6.00
CA THR A 24 1.47 9.09 4.75
C THR A 24 2.37 8.27 3.85
N ALA A 25 2.07 8.24 2.56
CA ALA A 25 2.97 7.67 1.56
C ALA A 25 3.26 8.67 0.44
N ASP A 26 4.52 8.70 0.03
CA ASP A 26 4.98 9.39 -1.17
C ASP A 26 4.55 8.60 -2.41
N ILE A 27 4.03 9.30 -3.42
CA ILE A 27 3.53 8.69 -4.65
C ILE A 27 4.58 8.80 -5.77
N TYR A 28 4.72 7.72 -6.53
CA TYR A 28 5.54 7.68 -7.72
C TYR A 28 4.84 6.93 -8.85
N CYS A 29 5.30 7.27 -10.04
CA CYS A 29 4.86 6.72 -11.30
C CYS A 29 5.96 5.79 -11.79
N ALA A 30 5.58 4.61 -12.28
CA ALA A 30 6.51 3.61 -12.76
C ALA A 30 6.13 3.13 -14.17
N ASN A 31 7.12 2.75 -14.97
CA ASN A 31 6.93 2.11 -16.27
C ASN A 31 7.12 0.58 -16.21
N LYS A 32 6.91 -0.12 -17.34
CA LYS A 32 7.17 -1.57 -17.46
C LYS A 32 8.60 -2.00 -17.10
N ASN A 33 9.58 -1.12 -17.27
CA ASN A 33 11.00 -1.40 -17.04
C ASN A 33 11.42 -1.18 -15.58
N LYS A 34 10.47 -0.86 -14.68
CA LYS A 34 10.71 -0.52 -13.26
C LYS A 34 11.43 0.80 -13.04
N GLU A 35 11.54 1.64 -14.06
CA GLU A 35 11.99 3.01 -13.89
C GLU A 35 10.89 3.81 -13.19
N THR A 36 11.27 4.62 -12.20
CA THR A 36 10.34 5.37 -11.37
C THR A 36 10.69 6.84 -11.30
N LYS A 37 9.67 7.67 -11.11
CA LYS A 37 9.78 9.11 -10.85
C LYS A 37 8.76 9.50 -9.80
N TRP A 38 9.18 10.35 -8.86
CA TRP A 38 8.29 10.96 -7.90
C TRP A 38 7.21 11.76 -8.62
N LEU A 39 5.98 11.65 -8.13
CA LEU A 39 4.89 12.47 -8.61
C LEU A 39 4.93 13.80 -7.87
N TYR A 40 5.10 14.90 -8.60
CA TYR A 40 5.10 16.25 -8.01
C TYR A 40 3.76 16.94 -8.22
N TYR A 41 3.29 17.65 -7.20
CA TYR A 41 2.11 18.51 -7.25
C TYR A 41 2.44 19.81 -6.51
N ASN A 42 2.30 20.96 -7.18
CA ASN A 42 2.69 22.28 -6.64
C ASN A 42 4.14 22.33 -6.12
N ASN A 43 5.09 21.79 -6.88
CA ASN A 43 6.52 21.71 -6.57
C ASN A 43 6.92 20.79 -5.39
N ASP A 44 5.96 20.15 -4.73
CA ASP A 44 6.23 19.16 -3.67
C ASP A 44 5.93 17.73 -4.15
N ILE A 45 6.55 16.74 -3.51
CA ILE A 45 6.18 15.33 -3.74
C ILE A 45 4.74 15.13 -3.26
N LEU A 46 3.90 14.57 -4.12
CA LEU A 46 2.52 14.24 -3.76
C LEU A 46 2.53 13.16 -2.67
N LYS A 47 1.95 13.50 -1.51
CA LYS A 47 1.77 12.59 -0.39
C LYS A 47 0.29 12.28 -0.20
N LEU A 48 -0.03 11.00 -0.02
CA LEU A 48 -1.39 10.54 0.22
C LEU A 48 -1.52 9.91 1.60
N ASN A 49 -2.65 10.13 2.25
CA ASN A 49 -3.00 9.53 3.53
C ASN A 49 -3.67 8.17 3.30
N GLY A 50 -3.28 7.19 4.09
CA GLY A 50 -3.74 5.81 3.94
C GLY A 50 -3.22 4.90 5.04
N GLU A 51 -3.23 3.61 4.73
CA GLU A 51 -2.78 2.54 5.63
C GLU A 51 -2.07 1.46 4.82
N TRP A 52 -1.00 0.89 5.38
CA TRP A 52 -0.34 -0.27 4.78
C TRP A 52 -1.12 -1.55 5.07
N GLN A 53 -1.66 -2.18 4.03
CA GLN A 53 -2.49 -3.37 4.14
C GLN A 53 -1.75 -4.61 3.64
N ASN A 54 -2.04 -5.74 4.28
CA ASN A 54 -1.52 -7.06 3.92
C ASN A 54 -2.65 -7.94 3.40
N LEU A 55 -2.56 -8.36 2.14
CA LEU A 55 -3.39 -9.42 1.59
C LEU A 55 -2.74 -10.76 1.87
N SER A 56 -3.48 -11.76 2.33
CA SER A 56 -2.91 -13.08 2.58
C SER A 56 -3.76 -14.23 2.05
N LYS A 57 -3.10 -15.19 1.38
CA LYS A 57 -3.68 -16.47 0.96
C LYS A 57 -3.08 -17.60 1.75
N LYS A 58 -3.90 -18.53 2.22
CA LYS A 58 -3.40 -19.83 2.66
C LYS A 58 -3.11 -20.69 1.43
N ILE A 59 -1.86 -21.12 1.25
CA ILE A 59 -1.49 -22.03 0.15
C ILE A 59 -1.75 -23.47 0.60
N ASN A 60 -1.30 -23.82 1.80
CA ASN A 60 -1.55 -25.10 2.45
C ASN A 60 -1.44 -24.93 3.99
N SER A 61 -1.35 -26.02 4.74
CA SER A 61 -1.23 -25.98 6.22
C SER A 61 0.03 -25.31 6.74
N GLU A 62 1.08 -25.21 5.93
CA GLU A 62 2.40 -24.73 6.34
C GLU A 62 2.76 -23.37 5.77
N TYR A 63 2.20 -23.01 4.61
CA TYR A 63 2.59 -21.81 3.87
C TYR A 63 1.43 -20.84 3.66
N ARG A 64 1.73 -19.55 3.86
CA ARG A 64 0.88 -18.42 3.46
C ARG A 64 1.61 -17.56 2.45
N LEU A 65 0.90 -17.10 1.43
CA LEU A 65 1.35 -16.02 0.56
C LEU A 65 0.86 -14.71 1.17
N ILE A 66 1.71 -13.69 1.22
CA ILE A 66 1.39 -12.35 1.69
C ILE A 66 1.76 -11.36 0.59
N ALA A 67 0.87 -10.42 0.29
CA ALA A 67 1.17 -9.27 -0.56
C ALA A 67 0.88 -7.99 0.24
N ARG A 68 1.61 -6.92 -0.06
CA ARG A 68 1.43 -5.61 0.60
C ARG A 68 0.98 -4.57 -0.40
N TYR A 69 0.10 -3.67 0.02
CA TYR A 69 -0.34 -2.53 -0.76
C TYR A 69 -0.67 -1.34 0.16
N PHE A 70 -0.71 -0.13 -0.39
CA PHE A 70 -1.13 1.07 0.33
C PHE A 70 -2.60 1.36 0.06
N LYS A 71 -3.44 1.30 1.09
CA LYS A 71 -4.87 1.58 1.00
C LYS A 71 -5.12 3.05 1.28
N LEU A 72 -5.73 3.76 0.34
CA LEU A 72 -6.09 5.17 0.51
C LEU A 72 -7.26 5.31 1.49
N ASN A 73 -7.14 6.25 2.44
CA ASN A 73 -8.22 6.53 3.40
C ASN A 73 -9.31 7.43 2.80
N ASN A 74 -8.95 8.22 1.78
CA ASN A 74 -9.85 9.21 1.20
C ASN A 74 -10.57 8.66 -0.03
N LYS A 75 -11.87 8.37 0.11
CA LYS A 75 -12.74 7.98 -1.02
C LYS A 75 -12.93 9.08 -2.07
N ASN A 76 -12.64 10.34 -1.72
CA ASN A 76 -12.77 11.47 -2.64
C ASN A 76 -11.53 11.66 -3.51
N LEU A 77 -10.42 10.97 -3.21
CA LEU A 77 -9.24 10.99 -4.07
C LEU A 77 -9.49 10.06 -5.25
N ASN A 78 -9.67 10.68 -6.41
CA ASN A 78 -9.94 9.96 -7.65
C ASN A 78 -8.63 9.35 -8.17
N LEU A 79 -8.53 8.01 -8.14
CA LEU A 79 -7.36 7.31 -8.68
C LEU A 79 -7.08 7.69 -10.14
N ASN A 80 -8.12 8.05 -10.92
CA ASN A 80 -7.96 8.50 -12.29
C ASN A 80 -7.19 9.82 -12.37
N GLU A 81 -7.39 10.73 -11.42
CA GLU A 81 -6.64 12.01 -11.37
C GLU A 81 -5.16 11.75 -11.08
N ILE A 82 -4.85 10.87 -10.13
CA ILE A 82 -3.45 10.49 -9.83
C ILE A 82 -2.80 9.85 -11.06
N GLN A 83 -3.51 8.96 -11.75
CA GLN A 83 -3.03 8.35 -12.99
C GLN A 83 -2.78 9.40 -14.08
N GLN A 84 -3.67 10.38 -14.24
CA GLN A 84 -3.49 11.48 -15.19
C GLN A 84 -2.28 12.35 -14.85
N LEU A 85 -2.08 12.68 -13.57
CA LEU A 85 -0.88 13.38 -13.12
C LEU A 85 0.38 12.57 -13.44
N CYS A 86 0.33 11.25 -13.24
CA CYS A 86 1.44 10.38 -13.62
C CYS A 86 1.71 10.33 -15.12
N VAL A 87 0.68 10.27 -15.96
CA VAL A 87 0.81 10.37 -17.43
C VAL A 87 1.46 11.69 -17.81
N HIS A 88 1.06 12.79 -17.16
CA HIS A 88 1.63 14.11 -17.42
C HIS A 88 3.11 14.20 -17.00
N SER A 89 3.48 13.66 -15.84
CA SER A 89 4.86 13.72 -15.33
C SER A 89 5.82 12.72 -16.01
N PHE A 90 5.34 11.53 -16.36
CA PHE A 90 6.18 10.45 -16.89
C PHE A 90 6.11 10.34 -18.42
N GLY A 91 5.07 10.87 -19.04
CA GLY A 91 4.80 10.76 -20.47
C GLY A 91 4.17 9.41 -20.84
N SER A 92 4.33 9.02 -22.12
CA SER A 92 3.74 7.80 -22.68
C SER A 92 4.28 6.50 -22.07
N ASP A 93 5.40 6.57 -21.37
CA ASP A 93 6.00 5.40 -20.73
C ASP A 93 5.35 5.06 -19.37
N PHE A 94 4.49 5.92 -18.85
CA PHE A 94 3.74 5.64 -17.62
C PHE A 94 2.97 4.32 -17.69
N GLN A 95 2.98 3.56 -16.60
CA GLN A 95 2.16 2.36 -16.51
C GLN A 95 1.51 2.12 -15.14
N TYR A 96 2.19 2.42 -14.04
CA TYR A 96 1.72 2.07 -12.69
C TYR A 96 1.86 3.22 -11.70
N VAL A 97 0.82 3.42 -10.88
CA VAL A 97 0.88 4.27 -9.68
C VAL A 97 1.26 3.41 -8.49
N GLN A 98 2.22 3.86 -7.70
CA GLN A 98 2.69 3.13 -6.53
C GLN A 98 3.04 4.09 -5.38
N ALA A 99 3.09 3.56 -4.16
CA ALA A 99 3.28 4.29 -2.91
C ALA A 99 4.45 3.72 -2.08
N SER A 100 5.13 4.63 -1.38
CA SER A 100 6.32 4.32 -0.58
C SER A 100 6.30 5.17 0.69
N SER A 101 6.78 4.61 1.80
CA SER A 101 6.96 5.36 3.06
C SER A 101 8.16 6.33 3.04
N GLY A 102 8.88 6.44 1.91
CA GLY A 102 10.08 7.26 1.76
C GLY A 102 10.98 6.83 0.59
N ILE A 103 12.13 7.48 0.45
CA ILE A 103 13.02 7.30 -0.72
C ILE A 103 13.70 5.92 -0.80
N PHE A 104 13.91 5.25 0.33
CA PHE A 104 14.59 3.96 0.41
C PHE A 104 13.66 2.78 0.69
N SER A 105 12.36 3.02 0.85
CA SER A 105 11.41 1.94 1.14
C SER A 105 10.95 1.21 -0.11
N THR A 106 10.45 0.00 0.12
CA THR A 106 9.87 -0.82 -0.93
C THR A 106 8.67 -0.13 -1.55
N TRP A 107 8.62 -0.22 -2.86
CA TRP A 107 7.55 0.30 -3.66
C TRP A 107 6.38 -0.68 -3.72
N LEU A 108 5.17 -0.20 -3.39
CA LEU A 108 3.98 -1.03 -3.30
C LEU A 108 2.82 -0.43 -4.08
N PRO A 109 1.88 -1.24 -4.60
CA PRO A 109 0.72 -0.72 -5.31
C PRO A 109 -0.22 0.06 -4.40
N VAL A 110 -1.00 0.94 -5.00
CA VAL A 110 -2.04 1.73 -4.31
C VAL A 110 -3.41 1.10 -4.55
N GLY A 111 -4.29 1.12 -3.57
CA GLY A 111 -5.68 0.67 -3.71
C GLY A 111 -6.66 1.47 -2.87
N ILE A 112 -7.95 1.37 -3.18
CA ILE A 112 -9.03 1.95 -2.36
C ILE A 112 -9.50 0.94 -1.31
N ASP A 113 -9.45 -0.35 -1.63
CA ASP A 113 -9.82 -1.46 -0.75
C ASP A 113 -9.21 -2.78 -1.24
N ASP A 114 -9.52 -3.88 -0.53
CA ASP A 114 -9.07 -5.25 -0.82
C ASP A 114 -9.71 -5.87 -2.08
N ARG A 115 -10.36 -5.09 -2.94
CA ARG A 115 -10.85 -5.54 -4.25
C ARG A 115 -10.39 -4.61 -5.37
N ASN A 116 -10.04 -3.37 -5.02
CA ASN A 116 -9.69 -2.30 -5.92
C ASN A 116 -8.23 -1.86 -5.69
N VAL A 117 -7.29 -2.78 -5.91
CA VAL A 117 -5.85 -2.50 -5.91
C VAL A 117 -5.37 -2.28 -7.34
N LEU A 118 -4.69 -1.16 -7.58
CA LEU A 118 -4.13 -0.84 -8.88
C LEU A 118 -3.05 -1.83 -9.29
N GLN A 119 -2.87 -1.99 -10.60
CA GLN A 119 -1.74 -2.73 -11.13
C GLN A 119 -0.42 -2.05 -10.75
N GLY A 120 0.62 -2.85 -10.52
CA GLY A 120 1.93 -2.35 -10.13
C GLY A 120 2.95 -3.45 -9.87
N PHE A 121 4.08 -3.08 -9.25
CA PHE A 121 5.03 -4.05 -8.73
C PHE A 121 4.62 -4.47 -7.33
N LEU A 122 4.46 -5.77 -7.13
CA LEU A 122 4.11 -6.36 -5.85
C LEU A 122 5.35 -6.85 -5.14
N SER A 123 5.40 -6.61 -3.84
CA SER A 123 6.21 -7.38 -2.93
C SER A 123 5.38 -8.56 -2.42
N LEU A 124 5.78 -9.77 -2.81
CA LEU A 124 5.17 -11.01 -2.38
C LEU A 124 6.09 -11.70 -1.38
N SER A 125 5.52 -12.23 -0.31
CA SER A 125 6.23 -12.94 0.74
C SER A 125 5.61 -14.30 0.98
N TYR A 126 6.42 -15.36 0.95
CA TYR A 126 6.03 -16.67 1.48
C TYR A 126 6.36 -16.72 2.96
N TYR A 127 5.36 -17.01 3.78
CA TYR A 127 5.53 -17.24 5.20
C TYR A 127 5.32 -18.71 5.53
N CYS A 128 6.38 -19.38 5.99
CA CYS A 128 6.27 -20.74 6.55
C CYS A 128 5.87 -20.63 8.03
N ILE A 129 4.66 -21.04 8.36
CA ILE A 129 4.08 -20.96 9.72
C ILE A 129 4.93 -21.79 10.70
N ARG A 130 5.30 -23.01 10.31
CA ARG A 130 6.08 -23.91 11.18
C ARG A 130 7.54 -23.48 11.31
N CYS A 131 8.11 -22.94 10.23
CA CYS A 131 9.52 -22.56 10.20
C CYS A 131 9.76 -21.16 10.78
N LEU A 132 8.72 -20.34 10.94
CA LEU A 132 8.80 -18.91 11.27
C LEU A 132 9.73 -18.11 10.33
N LYS A 133 9.84 -18.54 9.07
CA LYS A 133 10.68 -17.91 8.04
C LYS A 133 9.82 -17.18 7.00
N ILE A 134 10.28 -16.00 6.61
CA ILE A 134 9.70 -15.21 5.53
C ILE A 134 10.70 -15.17 4.36
N LYS A 135 10.21 -15.42 3.15
CA LYS A 135 10.97 -15.21 1.91
C LYS A 135 10.22 -14.24 1.02
N THR A 136 10.82 -13.09 0.72
CA THR A 136 10.24 -12.03 -0.10
C THR A 136 10.80 -12.03 -1.51
N PHE A 137 9.95 -11.75 -2.49
CA PHE A 137 10.28 -11.62 -3.90
C PHE A 137 9.41 -10.53 -4.53
N HIS A 138 9.94 -9.89 -5.58
CA HIS A 138 9.27 -8.79 -6.26
C HIS A 138 8.86 -9.20 -7.66
N LYS A 139 7.57 -9.07 -8.00
CA LYS A 139 7.02 -9.39 -9.32
C LYS A 139 6.02 -8.33 -9.74
N SER A 140 5.89 -8.09 -11.05
CA SER A 140 4.80 -7.24 -11.55
C SER A 140 3.46 -7.98 -11.48
N VAL A 141 2.35 -7.25 -11.32
CA VAL A 141 0.99 -7.83 -11.40
C VAL A 141 0.80 -8.54 -12.74
N ASN A 142 1.32 -7.98 -13.83
CA ASN A 142 1.20 -8.56 -15.17
C ASN A 142 1.92 -9.90 -15.31
N GLU A 143 3.04 -10.11 -14.64
CA GLU A 143 3.71 -11.43 -14.59
C GLU A 143 2.90 -12.48 -13.83
N LEU A 144 2.00 -12.07 -12.94
CA LEU A 144 1.12 -12.96 -12.19
C LEU A 144 -0.21 -13.19 -12.91
N SER A 145 -0.69 -12.18 -13.64
CA SER A 145 -2.02 -12.19 -14.28
C SER A 145 -2.08 -12.92 -15.62
N GLN A 146 -0.94 -13.28 -16.22
CA GLN A 146 -0.91 -14.17 -17.41
C GLN A 146 -1.61 -15.53 -17.18
N LYS A 147 -2.02 -15.83 -15.93
CA LYS A 147 -2.89 -16.97 -15.61
C LYS A 147 -4.28 -16.62 -15.05
N ASN A 148 -4.55 -15.40 -14.57
CA ASN A 148 -5.81 -14.99 -13.94
C ASN A 148 -5.97 -13.46 -13.96
N ASN A 149 -7.16 -12.93 -14.30
CA ASN A 149 -7.37 -11.51 -14.63
C ASN A 149 -7.40 -10.55 -13.43
N ASN A 150 -7.27 -11.07 -12.20
CA ASN A 150 -7.27 -10.24 -11.01
C ASN A 150 -6.20 -10.73 -10.01
N ILE A 151 -5.42 -9.81 -9.44
CA ILE A 151 -4.47 -10.12 -8.35
C ILE A 151 -5.18 -10.84 -7.19
N PHE A 152 -6.46 -10.51 -6.98
CA PHE A 152 -7.31 -11.17 -6.00
C PHE A 152 -7.66 -12.60 -6.37
N GLU A 153 -7.70 -13.02 -7.63
CA GLU A 153 -7.82 -14.45 -7.97
C GLU A 153 -6.51 -15.21 -7.72
N PHE A 154 -5.39 -14.51 -7.67
CA PHE A 154 -4.13 -15.12 -7.26
C PHE A 154 -4.08 -15.30 -5.74
N ILE A 155 -4.59 -14.31 -4.97
CA ILE A 155 -4.50 -14.25 -3.50
C ILE A 155 -5.77 -14.75 -2.76
N TYR A 156 -6.93 -14.83 -3.40
CA TYR A 156 -8.15 -15.51 -2.93
C TYR A 156 -8.41 -16.73 -3.80
#